data_AF-A0A958EQ10-F1
#
_entry.id   AF-A0A958EQ10-F1
#
_cell.length_a   1.000
_cell.length_b   1.000
_cell.length_c   1.000
_cell.angle_alpha   90.00
_cell.angle_beta   90.00
_cell.angle_gamma   90.00
#
_symmetry.space_group_name_H-M   'P 1'
#
loop_
_entity.id
_entity.type
_entity.pdbx_description
1 polymer ?
#
loop_
_entity_poly.entity_id
_entity_poly.type
_entity_poly.pdbx_seq_one_letter_code
_entity_poly.pdbx_strand_id
1 'polypeptide(L)'
;LNFFMLRKSDSRPADWVPNLEVYFSQSAYFFVLIIGVLLFGLIASYVFNREFQDNTLKSILTVPVNRMKLLIAKWLVVLIWIEALMTFSYLIIICSGFFGDFQPYNLQVLTDGLILQLVVGLISMALTMPVIFLAVYYKNFVPSIAFTVIVSMTSLILIQSKYAVFFPWTAALIVANTKISVPVYPGYYPYLTLMLTIILSSVPTLIYFQRKDIG
;
A
#
# COMPACT_ATOMS: atom_id res chain seq x y z
N LEU A 1 -21.35 -8.29 7.13
CA LEU A 1 -19.88 -8.13 7.10
C LEU A 1 -19.24 -9.12 8.09
N ASN A 2 -19.18 -10.40 7.72
CA ASN A 2 -18.64 -11.53 8.50
C ASN A 2 -17.48 -12.20 7.74
N PHE A 3 -16.47 -11.42 7.35
CA PHE A 3 -15.74 -11.72 6.11
C PHE A 3 -14.45 -12.54 6.28
N PHE A 4 -13.84 -12.61 7.47
CA PHE A 4 -12.70 -13.51 7.76
C PHE A 4 -12.97 -14.48 8.92
N MET A 5 -14.00 -14.19 9.74
CA MET A 5 -14.41 -15.04 10.87
C MET A 5 -15.00 -16.39 10.43
N LEU A 6 -15.58 -16.50 9.22
CA LEU A 6 -16.27 -17.72 8.79
C LEU A 6 -15.36 -18.79 8.16
N ARG A 7 -14.16 -18.43 7.69
CA ARG A 7 -13.23 -19.43 7.16
C ARG A 7 -12.61 -20.33 8.25
N LYS A 8 -12.70 -19.89 9.51
CA LYS A 8 -12.33 -20.66 10.71
C LYS A 8 -13.57 -21.06 11.54
N SER A 9 -14.77 -21.08 10.93
CA SER A 9 -16.03 -21.41 11.62
C SER A 9 -16.17 -22.91 11.91
N ASP A 10 -15.51 -23.78 11.14
CA ASP A 10 -15.64 -25.24 11.31
C ASP A 10 -14.83 -25.80 12.49
N SER A 11 -14.17 -24.94 13.28
CA SER A 11 -13.36 -25.34 14.44
C SER A 11 -13.35 -24.27 15.55
N ARG A 12 -14.54 -23.77 15.93
CA ARG A 12 -14.64 -22.91 17.12
C ARG A 12 -14.96 -23.77 18.36
N PRO A 13 -14.09 -23.82 19.37
CA PRO A 13 -14.49 -24.29 20.69
C PRO A 13 -15.44 -23.25 21.31
N ALA A 14 -16.34 -23.70 22.20
CA ALA A 14 -17.46 -22.91 22.73
C ALA A 14 -17.05 -21.70 23.60
N ASP A 15 -15.76 -21.52 23.85
CA ASP A 15 -15.09 -20.55 24.71
C ASP A 15 -14.22 -19.54 23.93
N TRP A 16 -14.61 -19.19 22.70
CA TRP A 16 -13.84 -18.26 21.86
C TRP A 16 -13.75 -16.86 22.48
N VAL A 17 -12.57 -16.52 22.99
CA VAL A 17 -12.20 -15.17 23.43
C VAL A 17 -11.68 -14.38 22.22
N PRO A 18 -12.12 -13.13 21.99
CA PRO A 18 -11.65 -12.35 20.87
C PRO A 18 -10.18 -11.94 21.07
N ASN A 19 -9.30 -12.52 20.25
CA ASN A 19 -7.85 -12.30 20.33
C ASN A 19 -7.43 -10.96 19.71
N LEU A 20 -6.61 -10.20 20.43
CA LEU A 20 -6.05 -8.91 20.00
C LEU A 20 -5.27 -9.00 18.67
N GLU A 21 -4.53 -10.10 18.46
CA GLU A 21 -3.74 -10.32 17.24
C GLU A 21 -4.63 -10.41 15.98
N VAL A 22 -5.78 -11.08 16.09
CA VAL A 22 -6.74 -11.20 14.99
C VAL A 22 -7.39 -9.86 14.70
N TYR A 23 -7.71 -9.10 15.74
CA TYR A 23 -8.25 -7.74 15.61
C TYR A 23 -7.27 -6.79 14.92
N PHE A 24 -6.00 -6.77 15.34
CA PHE A 24 -4.96 -5.92 14.76
C PHE A 24 -4.69 -6.27 13.30
N SER A 25 -4.46 -7.55 13.01
CA SER A 25 -4.20 -7.99 11.63
C SER A 25 -5.37 -7.65 10.72
N GLN A 26 -6.61 -7.97 11.13
CA GLN A 26 -7.79 -7.68 10.33
C GLN A 26 -7.99 -6.18 10.09
N SER A 27 -7.86 -5.36 11.13
CA SER A 27 -8.04 -3.90 11.03
C SER A 27 -6.96 -3.27 10.15
N ALA A 28 -5.70 -3.70 10.30
CA ALA A 28 -4.60 -3.27 9.44
C ALA A 28 -4.84 -3.64 7.98
N TYR A 29 -5.39 -4.83 7.68
CA TYR A 29 -5.65 -5.25 6.30
C TYR A 29 -6.72 -4.39 5.63
N PHE A 30 -7.81 -4.09 6.33
CA PHE A 30 -8.84 -3.20 5.80
C PHE A 30 -8.31 -1.79 5.60
N PHE A 31 -7.51 -1.29 6.54
CA PHE A 31 -6.86 0.00 6.38
C PHE A 31 -5.98 -0.01 5.13
N VAL A 32 -5.03 -0.93 5.00
CA VAL A 32 -4.07 -0.94 3.89
C VAL A 32 -4.75 -1.11 2.53
N LEU A 33 -5.64 -2.10 2.38
CA LEU A 33 -6.22 -2.45 1.07
C LEU A 33 -7.28 -1.47 0.58
N ILE A 34 -7.93 -0.74 1.49
CA ILE A 34 -8.92 0.28 1.13
C ILE A 34 -8.31 1.68 1.26
N ILE A 35 -8.15 2.11 2.51
CA ILE A 35 -7.83 3.49 2.85
C ILE A 35 -6.39 3.81 2.42
N GLY A 36 -5.46 2.91 2.68
CA GLY A 36 -4.05 2.99 2.31
C GLY A 36 -3.90 3.15 0.81
N VAL A 37 -4.37 2.18 0.00
CA VAL A 37 -4.27 2.25 -1.47
C VAL A 37 -4.81 3.58 -2.03
N LEU A 38 -5.98 4.02 -1.55
CA LEU A 38 -6.60 5.27 -1.99
C LEU A 38 -5.77 6.50 -1.60
N LEU A 39 -5.39 6.63 -0.33
CA LEU A 39 -4.64 7.77 0.18
C LEU A 39 -3.23 7.82 -0.39
N PHE A 40 -2.53 6.68 -0.47
CA PHE A 40 -1.19 6.60 -1.03
C PHE A 40 -1.21 7.01 -2.50
N GLY A 41 -2.20 6.52 -3.24
CA GLY A 41 -2.39 6.89 -4.64
C GLY A 41 -2.72 8.36 -4.84
N LEU A 42 -3.60 8.91 -4.00
CA LEU A 42 -3.97 10.33 -4.00
C LEU A 42 -2.75 11.23 -3.71
N ILE A 43 -2.00 10.94 -2.65
CA ILE A 43 -0.82 11.71 -2.23
C ILE A 43 0.25 11.62 -3.29
N ALA A 44 0.55 10.42 -3.80
CA ALA A 44 1.53 10.22 -4.85
C ALA A 44 1.15 10.99 -6.11
N SER A 45 -0.11 10.90 -6.55
CA SER A 45 -0.61 11.63 -7.71
C SER A 45 -0.55 13.14 -7.50
N TYR A 46 -0.93 13.64 -6.32
CA TYR A 46 -0.89 15.06 -5.98
C TYR A 46 0.54 15.62 -5.97
N VAL A 47 1.48 14.95 -5.28
CA VAL A 47 2.89 15.38 -5.18
C VAL A 47 3.54 15.46 -6.57
N PHE A 48 3.23 14.51 -7.45
CA PHE A 48 3.80 14.49 -8.80
C PHE A 48 3.06 15.42 -9.79
N ASN A 49 1.76 15.66 -9.61
CA ASN A 49 0.99 16.56 -10.47
C ASN A 49 1.04 18.04 -10.08
N ARG A 50 1.38 18.37 -8.82
CA ARG A 50 1.37 19.75 -8.31
C ARG A 50 2.14 20.73 -9.20
N GLU A 51 3.31 20.32 -9.69
CA GLU A 51 4.14 21.15 -10.57
C GLU A 51 3.55 21.39 -11.97
N PHE A 52 2.69 20.48 -12.46
CA PHE A 52 1.99 20.67 -13.73
C PHE A 52 0.80 21.61 -13.60
N GLN A 53 0.19 21.71 -12.42
CA GLN A 53 -0.95 22.59 -12.15
C GLN A 53 -0.55 24.01 -11.78
N ASP A 54 0.53 24.17 -11.01
CA ASP A 54 0.94 25.49 -10.48
C ASP A 54 1.68 26.37 -11.53
N ASN A 55 1.82 25.94 -12.79
CA ASN A 55 2.63 26.60 -13.85
C ASN A 55 4.08 26.94 -13.45
N THR A 56 4.56 26.43 -12.31
CA THR A 56 5.89 26.68 -11.73
C THR A 56 7.00 25.91 -12.42
N LEU A 57 6.68 24.99 -13.33
CA LEU A 57 7.65 24.30 -14.18
C LEU A 57 8.58 25.29 -14.91
N LYS A 58 8.05 26.46 -15.32
CA LYS A 58 8.82 27.53 -15.98
C LYS A 58 9.83 28.22 -15.04
N SER A 59 9.55 28.28 -13.74
CA SER A 59 10.43 28.89 -12.73
C SER A 59 11.48 27.93 -12.17
N ILE A 60 11.29 26.62 -12.30
CA ILE A 60 12.28 25.62 -11.89
C ILE A 60 13.28 25.36 -13.01
N LEU A 61 12.86 25.51 -14.28
CA LEU A 61 13.75 25.40 -15.46
C LEU A 61 14.86 26.46 -15.51
N THR A 62 14.76 27.55 -14.74
CA THR A 62 15.81 28.58 -14.65
C THR A 62 16.91 28.22 -13.65
N VAL A 63 16.70 27.21 -12.78
CA VAL A 63 17.71 26.71 -11.85
C VAL A 63 18.18 25.34 -12.34
N PRO A 64 19.48 25.11 -12.59
CA PRO A 64 19.99 23.83 -13.07
C PRO A 64 19.98 22.78 -11.95
N VAL A 65 18.79 22.36 -11.53
CA VAL A 65 18.62 21.26 -10.57
C VAL A 65 18.58 19.95 -11.35
N ASN A 66 19.42 19.00 -10.95
CA ASN A 66 19.41 17.66 -11.53
C ASN A 66 18.02 17.02 -11.34
N ARG A 67 17.30 16.76 -12.44
CA ARG A 67 15.94 16.19 -12.45
C ARG A 67 15.84 14.85 -11.73
N MET A 68 16.93 14.06 -11.71
CA MET A 68 16.99 12.80 -10.94
C MET A 68 16.97 13.04 -9.42
N LYS A 69 17.64 14.09 -8.94
CA LYS A 69 17.59 14.47 -7.51
C LYS A 69 16.19 14.93 -7.11
N LEU A 70 15.49 15.63 -8.00
CA LEU A 70 14.10 16.05 -7.78
C LEU A 70 13.15 14.85 -7.72
N LEU A 71 13.31 13.86 -8.62
CA LEU A 71 12.52 12.63 -8.59
C LEU A 71 12.75 11.85 -7.29
N ILE A 72 14.00 11.66 -6.87
CA ILE A 72 14.33 10.98 -5.60
C ILE A 72 13.75 11.73 -4.40
N ALA A 73 13.87 13.05 -4.37
CA ALA A 73 13.30 13.86 -3.30
C ALA A 73 11.77 13.69 -3.18
N LYS A 74 11.04 13.69 -4.31
CA LYS A 74 9.60 13.45 -4.32
C LYS A 74 9.23 12.06 -3.84
N TRP A 75 9.98 11.05 -4.26
CA TRP A 75 9.80 9.68 -3.80
C TRP A 75 10.00 9.55 -2.29
N LEU A 76 11.00 10.23 -1.71
CA LEU A 76 11.20 10.28 -0.27
C LEU A 76 10.05 10.98 0.45
N VAL A 77 9.53 12.08 -0.11
CA VAL A 77 8.34 12.75 0.44
C VAL A 77 7.14 11.80 0.48
N VAL A 78 6.89 11.06 -0.62
CA VAL A 78 5.80 10.08 -0.66
C VAL A 78 6.03 8.95 0.35
N LEU A 79 7.26 8.44 0.49
CA LEU A 79 7.59 7.43 1.50
C LEU A 79 7.29 7.93 2.91
N ILE A 80 7.73 9.14 3.26
CA ILE A 80 7.50 9.72 4.60
C ILE A 80 6.00 9.83 4.88
N TRP A 81 5.21 10.24 3.89
CA TRP A 81 3.76 10.32 4.03
C TRP A 81 3.09 8.95 4.22
N ILE A 82 3.53 7.94 3.48
CA ILE A 82 3.00 6.57 3.62
C ILE A 82 3.30 6.03 5.01
N GLU A 83 4.54 6.14 5.47
CA GLU A 83 4.94 5.65 6.80
C GLU A 83 4.25 6.43 7.93
N ALA A 84 4.07 7.75 7.77
CA ALA A 84 3.31 8.57 8.72
C ALA A 84 1.85 8.11 8.83
N LEU A 85 1.19 7.85 7.69
CA LEU A 85 -0.19 7.33 7.66
C LEU A 85 -0.30 5.92 8.25
N MET A 86 0.66 5.05 7.96
CA MET A 86 0.72 3.70 8.51
C MET A 86 0.88 3.72 10.03
N THR A 87 1.78 4.56 10.55
CA THR A 87 1.97 4.75 11.99
C THR A 87 0.73 5.35 12.64
N PHE A 88 0.12 6.36 12.02
CA PHE A 88 -1.10 6.97 12.53
C PHE A 88 -2.28 5.99 12.60
N SER A 89 -2.45 5.17 11.56
CA SER A 89 -3.43 4.09 11.54
C SER A 89 -3.19 3.07 12.66
N TYR A 90 -1.95 2.67 12.86
CA TYR A 90 -1.58 1.74 13.93
C TYR A 90 -1.92 2.28 15.32
N LEU A 91 -1.70 3.59 15.56
CA LEU A 91 -2.11 4.23 16.81
C LEU A 91 -3.63 4.18 17.01
N ILE A 92 -4.43 4.43 15.96
CA ILE A 92 -5.89 4.31 16.03
C ILE A 92 -6.30 2.88 16.38
N ILE A 93 -5.69 1.88 15.74
CA ILE A 93 -5.97 0.45 15.96
C ILE A 93 -5.62 0.03 17.40
N ILE A 94 -4.51 0.52 17.95
CA ILE A 94 -4.16 0.30 19.36
C ILE A 94 -5.21 0.93 20.27
N CYS A 95 -5.54 2.20 20.06
CA CYS A 95 -6.52 2.92 20.88
C CYS A 95 -7.87 2.19 20.87
N SER A 96 -8.37 1.79 19.69
CA SER A 96 -9.62 1.05 19.58
C SER A 96 -9.52 -0.37 20.18
N GLY A 97 -8.34 -0.99 20.10
CA GLY A 97 -8.04 -2.26 20.76
C GLY A 97 -8.14 -2.18 22.28
N PHE A 98 -7.70 -1.07 22.89
CA PHE A 98 -7.84 -0.81 24.33
C PHE A 98 -9.30 -0.59 24.75
N PHE A 99 -10.09 0.13 23.96
CA PHE A 99 -11.52 0.33 24.27
C PHE A 99 -12.39 -0.93 24.09
N GLY A 100 -11.92 -1.91 23.32
CA GLY A 100 -12.65 -3.14 23.02
C GLY A 100 -12.38 -4.32 23.96
N ASP A 101 -11.59 -4.13 25.03
CA ASP A 101 -11.21 -5.16 26.02
C ASP A 101 -10.69 -6.48 25.40
N PHE A 102 -9.94 -6.39 24.29
CA PHE A 102 -9.37 -7.55 23.61
C PHE A 102 -8.13 -8.07 24.36
N GLN A 103 -8.23 -9.26 24.94
CA GLN A 103 -7.14 -9.91 25.67
C GLN A 103 -6.48 -11.02 24.82
N PRO A 104 -5.19 -11.35 25.06
CA PRO A 104 -4.22 -10.70 25.94
C PRO A 104 -3.42 -9.58 25.24
N TYR A 105 -3.11 -8.51 26.00
CA TYR A 105 -2.14 -7.48 25.59
C TYR A 105 -0.71 -7.98 25.85
N ASN A 106 -0.14 -8.72 24.90
CA ASN A 106 1.27 -9.09 24.94
C ASN A 106 2.10 -8.04 24.19
N LEU A 107 3.19 -7.56 24.82
CA LEU A 107 4.13 -6.61 24.20
C LEU A 107 4.65 -7.14 22.85
N GLN A 108 4.82 -8.47 22.73
CA GLN A 108 5.24 -9.12 21.48
C GLN A 108 4.22 -8.95 20.35
N VAL A 109 2.91 -9.03 20.65
CA VAL A 109 1.86 -8.84 19.65
C VAL A 109 1.81 -7.40 19.15
N LEU A 110 2.07 -6.44 20.04
CA LEU A 110 2.17 -5.03 19.67
C LEU A 110 3.37 -4.81 18.74
N THR A 111 4.57 -5.27 19.13
CA THR A 111 5.77 -5.09 18.31
C THR A 111 5.67 -5.79 16.96
N ASP A 112 5.11 -6.99 16.91
CA ASP A 112 4.89 -7.74 15.66
C ASP A 112 3.94 -6.99 14.73
N GLY A 113 2.85 -6.42 15.27
CA GLY A 113 1.91 -5.60 14.52
C GLY A 113 2.54 -4.33 13.94
N LEU A 114 3.39 -3.66 14.72
CA LEU A 114 4.11 -2.46 14.27
C LEU A 114 5.09 -2.78 13.15
N ILE A 115 5.91 -3.83 13.31
CA ILE A 115 6.88 -4.26 12.28
C ILE A 115 6.15 -4.62 10.99
N LEU A 116 5.05 -5.39 11.09
CA LEU A 116 4.23 -5.75 9.94
C LEU A 116 3.74 -4.50 9.21
N GLN A 117 3.22 -3.51 9.94
CA GLN A 117 2.66 -2.30 9.34
C GLN A 117 3.72 -1.46 8.61
N LEU A 118 4.93 -1.35 9.18
CA LEU A 118 6.06 -0.68 8.52
C LEU A 118 6.53 -1.44 7.27
N VAL A 119 6.66 -2.77 7.34
CA VAL A 119 7.07 -3.60 6.19
C VAL A 119 6.04 -3.50 5.05
N VAL A 120 4.75 -3.56 5.37
CA VAL A 120 3.68 -3.34 4.38
C VAL A 120 3.74 -1.93 3.79
N GLY A 121 4.08 -0.92 4.60
CA GLY A 121 4.25 0.47 4.16
C GLY A 121 5.33 0.60 3.08
N LEU A 122 6.50 0.03 3.35
CA LEU A 122 7.63 0.01 2.42
C LEU A 122 7.31 -0.71 1.11
N ILE A 123 6.64 -1.87 1.16
CA ILE A 123 6.23 -2.60 -0.05
C ILE A 123 5.16 -1.80 -0.82
N SER A 124 4.22 -1.18 -0.10
CA SER A 124 3.16 -0.36 -0.70
C SER A 124 3.71 0.88 -1.40
N MET A 125 4.78 1.46 -0.87
CA MET A 125 5.52 2.55 -1.50
C MET A 125 6.06 2.13 -2.87
N ALA A 126 6.67 0.94 -2.99
CA ALA A 126 7.12 0.42 -4.29
C ALA A 126 5.94 0.21 -5.27
N LEU A 127 4.77 -0.18 -4.77
CA LEU A 127 3.54 -0.33 -5.55
C LEU A 127 2.84 0.98 -5.94
N THR A 128 3.29 2.13 -5.44
CA THR A 128 2.77 3.44 -5.90
C THR A 128 3.38 3.91 -7.22
N MET A 129 4.44 3.25 -7.71
CA MET A 129 5.02 3.54 -9.02
C MET A 129 4.09 3.49 -10.23
N PRO A 130 3.25 2.46 -10.43
CA PRO A 130 2.30 2.44 -11.54
C PRO A 130 1.32 3.63 -11.47
N VAL A 131 0.95 4.04 -10.25
CA VAL A 131 0.05 5.16 -10.01
C VAL A 131 0.68 6.49 -10.43
N ILE A 132 1.96 6.68 -10.09
CA ILE A 132 2.76 7.86 -10.47
C ILE A 132 2.99 7.90 -11.97
N PHE A 133 3.25 6.76 -12.62
CA PHE A 133 3.41 6.67 -14.06
C PHE A 133 2.17 7.22 -14.79
N LEU A 134 0.97 6.77 -14.40
CA LEU A 134 -0.29 7.23 -14.96
C LEU A 134 -0.50 8.73 -14.73
N ALA A 135 -0.22 9.21 -13.51
CA ALA A 135 -0.33 10.63 -13.16
C ALA A 135 0.53 11.51 -14.08
N VAL A 136 1.80 11.14 -14.28
CA VAL A 136 2.76 11.90 -15.09
C VAL A 136 2.44 11.82 -16.58
N TYR A 137 2.03 10.65 -17.08
CA TYR A 137 1.71 10.45 -18.49
C TYR A 137 0.52 11.30 -18.94
N TYR A 138 -0.56 11.31 -18.16
CA TYR A 138 -1.77 12.08 -18.48
C TYR A 138 -1.70 13.55 -18.03
N LYS A 139 -0.65 13.96 -17.30
CA LYS A 139 -0.49 15.30 -16.69
C LYS A 139 -1.74 15.74 -15.91
N ASN A 140 -2.46 14.77 -15.36
CA ASN A 140 -3.70 14.97 -14.63
C ASN A 140 -3.76 13.91 -13.52
N PHE A 141 -4.27 14.32 -12.37
CA PHE A 141 -4.39 13.45 -11.21
C PHE A 141 -5.63 12.54 -11.29
N VAL A 142 -6.65 12.92 -12.08
CA VAL A 142 -7.93 12.18 -12.18
C VAL A 142 -7.75 10.72 -12.64
N PRO A 143 -7.03 10.39 -13.73
CA PRO A 143 -6.87 9.01 -14.17
C PRO A 143 -6.13 8.14 -13.14
N SER A 144 -5.16 8.74 -12.44
CA SER A 144 -4.38 8.08 -11.40
C SER A 144 -5.24 7.75 -10.17
N ILE A 145 -6.11 8.67 -9.74
CA ILE A 145 -7.09 8.41 -8.67
C ILE A 145 -8.07 7.32 -9.11
N ALA A 146 -8.65 7.41 -10.31
CA ALA A 146 -9.58 6.41 -10.81
C ALA A 146 -8.96 5.00 -10.81
N PHE A 147 -7.69 4.89 -11.22
CA PHE A 147 -6.94 3.65 -11.14
C PHE A 147 -6.82 3.14 -9.69
N THR A 148 -6.45 4.00 -8.74
CA THR A 148 -6.31 3.60 -7.33
C THR A 148 -7.62 3.15 -6.70
N VAL A 149 -8.74 3.74 -7.10
CA VAL A 149 -10.08 3.30 -6.69
C VAL A 149 -10.36 1.90 -7.19
N ILE A 150 -10.13 1.63 -8.47
CA ILE A 150 -10.32 0.29 -9.07
C ILE A 150 -9.42 -0.74 -8.36
N VAL A 151 -8.16 -0.39 -8.09
CA VAL A 151 -7.22 -1.25 -7.39
C VAL A 151 -7.69 -1.56 -5.96
N SER A 152 -8.19 -0.56 -5.22
CA SER A 152 -8.69 -0.76 -3.85
C SER A 152 -9.90 -1.71 -3.83
N MET A 153 -10.85 -1.54 -4.74
CA MET A 153 -12.03 -2.41 -4.87
C MET A 153 -11.64 -3.82 -5.27
N THR A 154 -10.71 -3.95 -6.22
CA THR A 154 -10.20 -5.26 -6.67
C THR A 154 -9.46 -5.97 -5.54
N SER A 155 -8.68 -5.24 -4.73
CA SER A 155 -7.97 -5.78 -3.56
C SER A 155 -8.93 -6.43 -2.57
N LEU A 156 -10.07 -5.79 -2.30
CA LEU A 156 -11.09 -6.30 -1.38
C LEU A 156 -11.76 -7.59 -1.86
N ILE A 157 -12.02 -7.68 -3.16
CA ILE A 157 -12.63 -8.87 -3.74
C ILE A 157 -11.60 -10.02 -3.74
N LEU A 158 -10.35 -9.73 -4.11
CA LEU A 158 -9.35 -10.75 -4.34
C LEU A 158 -8.71 -11.30 -3.07
N ILE A 159 -8.58 -10.52 -1.99
CA ILE A 159 -7.95 -10.99 -0.73
C ILE A 159 -8.65 -12.22 -0.13
N GLN A 160 -9.92 -12.42 -0.49
CA GLN A 160 -10.77 -13.54 -0.10
C GLN A 160 -10.62 -14.76 -1.00
N SER A 161 -10.15 -14.53 -2.21
CA SER A 161 -10.14 -15.52 -3.28
C SER A 161 -8.84 -16.31 -3.27
N LYS A 162 -8.85 -17.45 -3.96
CA LYS A 162 -7.61 -18.19 -4.28
C LYS A 162 -6.62 -17.36 -5.12
N TYR A 163 -7.09 -16.32 -5.80
CA TYR A 163 -6.29 -15.49 -6.71
C TYR A 163 -5.62 -14.28 -6.03
N ALA A 164 -5.74 -14.11 -4.70
CA ALA A 164 -5.10 -13.04 -3.94
C ALA A 164 -3.58 -12.92 -4.19
N VAL A 165 -2.94 -14.05 -4.50
CA VAL A 165 -1.51 -14.17 -4.76
C VAL A 165 -1.08 -13.45 -6.06
N PHE A 166 -1.98 -13.36 -7.05
CA PHE A 166 -1.66 -12.78 -8.36
C PHE A 166 -1.83 -11.27 -8.40
N PHE A 167 -2.49 -10.68 -7.41
CA PHE A 167 -2.78 -9.25 -7.40
C PHE A 167 -1.76 -8.50 -6.52
N PRO A 168 -1.08 -7.45 -7.03
CA PRO A 168 0.13 -6.94 -6.37
C PRO A 168 -0.10 -6.37 -4.97
N TRP A 169 -1.21 -5.64 -4.76
CA TRP A 169 -1.53 -5.04 -3.47
C TRP A 169 -1.93 -6.08 -2.41
N THR A 170 -2.59 -7.17 -2.80
CA THR A 170 -2.88 -8.28 -1.89
C THR A 170 -1.65 -9.17 -1.69
N ALA A 171 -0.82 -9.32 -2.72
CA ALA A 171 0.46 -10.02 -2.63
C ALA A 171 1.43 -9.32 -1.66
N ALA A 172 1.46 -7.98 -1.63
CA ALA A 172 2.24 -7.21 -0.66
C ALA A 172 1.89 -7.58 0.79
N LEU A 173 0.61 -7.71 1.07
CA LEU A 173 0.10 -8.10 2.38
C LEU A 173 0.49 -9.54 2.75
N ILE A 174 0.39 -10.47 1.78
CA ILE A 174 0.74 -11.89 1.96
C ILE A 174 2.24 -12.05 2.20
N VAL A 175 3.08 -11.29 1.50
CA VAL A 175 4.54 -11.31 1.69
C VAL A 175 4.93 -10.75 3.06
N ALA A 176 4.30 -9.64 3.47
CA ALA A 176 4.61 -9.01 4.75
C ALA A 176 4.12 -9.81 5.96
N ASN A 177 3.02 -10.57 5.82
CA ASN A 177 2.52 -11.43 6.86
C ASN A 177 2.55 -12.91 6.47
N THR A 178 3.61 -13.59 6.92
CA THR A 178 3.83 -15.02 6.71
C THR A 178 2.77 -15.92 7.33
N LYS A 179 1.92 -15.40 8.24
CA LYS A 179 0.77 -16.12 8.79
C LYS A 179 -0.39 -16.22 7.79
N ILE A 180 -0.40 -15.39 6.74
CA ILE A 180 -1.36 -15.48 5.64
C ILE A 180 -0.82 -16.46 4.60
N SER A 181 -1.26 -17.71 4.66
CA SER A 181 -0.98 -18.69 3.61
C SER A 181 -2.22 -18.92 2.75
N VAL A 182 -2.02 -18.95 1.42
CA VAL A 182 -3.03 -19.42 0.47
C VAL A 182 -2.67 -20.87 0.13
N PRO A 183 -3.37 -21.88 0.69
CA PRO A 183 -2.92 -23.28 0.65
C PRO A 183 -2.76 -23.87 -0.76
N VAL A 184 -3.38 -23.23 -1.77
CA VAL A 184 -3.43 -23.69 -3.15
C VAL A 184 -2.15 -23.35 -3.92
N TYR A 185 -1.41 -22.31 -3.52
CA TYR A 185 -0.29 -21.79 -4.29
C TYR A 185 1.01 -21.78 -3.47
N PRO A 186 2.14 -22.22 -4.07
CA PRO A 186 3.47 -22.07 -3.49
C PRO A 186 3.81 -20.64 -3.06
N GLY A 187 4.60 -20.50 -2.00
CA GLY A 187 4.94 -19.21 -1.40
C GLY A 187 5.78 -18.26 -2.26
N TYR A 188 6.27 -18.67 -3.44
CA TYR A 188 7.07 -17.81 -4.33
C TYR A 188 6.23 -16.91 -5.25
N TYR A 189 4.97 -17.27 -5.53
CA TYR A 189 4.13 -16.52 -6.48
C TYR A 189 3.84 -15.06 -6.06
N PRO A 190 3.58 -14.73 -4.78
CA PRO A 190 3.39 -13.34 -4.35
C PRO A 190 4.63 -12.46 -4.60
N TYR A 191 5.83 -13.02 -4.45
CA TYR A 191 7.08 -12.29 -4.71
C TYR A 191 7.25 -11.99 -6.20
N LEU A 192 6.90 -12.95 -7.06
CA LEU A 192 6.96 -12.76 -8.52
C LEU A 192 6.00 -11.67 -8.99
N THR A 193 4.77 -11.63 -8.46
CA THR A 193 3.77 -10.63 -8.87
C THR A 193 4.15 -9.22 -8.45
N LEU A 194 4.73 -9.07 -7.25
CA LEU A 194 5.33 -7.81 -6.79
C LEU A 194 6.48 -7.37 -7.69
N MET A 195 7.44 -8.26 -7.95
CA MET A 195 8.60 -7.93 -8.81
C MET A 195 8.16 -7.50 -10.21
N LEU A 196 7.24 -8.24 -10.83
CA LEU A 196 6.72 -7.91 -12.16
C LEU A 196 6.05 -6.54 -12.18
N THR A 197 5.24 -6.22 -11.17
CA THR A 197 4.52 -4.93 -11.10
C THR A 197 5.47 -3.76 -10.91
N ILE A 198 6.47 -3.91 -10.04
CA ILE A 198 7.47 -2.87 -9.79
C ILE A 198 8.32 -2.65 -11.04
N ILE A 199 8.77 -3.71 -11.72
CA ILE A 199 9.58 -3.58 -12.94
C ILE A 199 8.78 -2.95 -14.07
N LEU A 200 7.55 -3.42 -14.32
CA LEU A 200 6.69 -2.92 -15.39
C LEU A 200 6.31 -1.44 -15.23
N SER A 201 6.31 -0.92 -14.00
CA SER A 201 5.94 0.46 -13.71
C SER A 201 7.13 1.41 -13.58
N SER A 202 8.22 0.97 -12.96
CA SER A 202 9.42 1.78 -12.75
C SER A 202 10.16 2.07 -14.06
N VAL A 203 10.30 1.08 -14.95
CA VAL A 203 11.05 1.23 -16.21
C VAL A 203 10.43 2.29 -17.13
N PRO A 204 9.11 2.27 -17.43
CA PRO A 204 8.48 3.32 -18.24
C PRO A 204 8.55 4.71 -17.59
N THR A 205 8.46 4.78 -16.27
CA THR A 205 8.57 6.05 -15.53
C THR A 205 9.96 6.66 -15.71
N LEU A 206 11.01 5.88 -15.49
CA LEU A 206 12.40 6.34 -15.68
C LEU A 206 12.68 6.74 -17.13
N ILE A 207 12.24 5.92 -18.10
CA ILE A 207 12.39 6.22 -19.53
C ILE A 207 11.64 7.51 -19.91
N TYR A 208 10.43 7.73 -19.40
CA TYR A 208 9.67 8.96 -19.67
C TYR A 208 10.40 10.20 -19.16
N PHE A 209 10.96 10.14 -17.94
CA PHE A 209 11.73 11.25 -17.37
C PHE A 209 13.06 11.50 -18.10
N GLN A 210 13.66 10.48 -18.70
CA GLN A 210 14.86 10.60 -19.55
C GLN A 210 14.54 11.05 -20.99
N ARG A 211 13.41 10.64 -21.59
CA ARG A 211 13.09 10.95 -23.00
C ARG A 211 12.47 12.31 -23.23
N LYS A 212 11.92 12.94 -22.19
CA LYS A 212 11.41 14.32 -22.26
C LYS A 212 12.55 15.37 -22.29
N ASP A 213 13.71 14.96 -22.78
CA ASP A 213 14.99 15.66 -22.97
C ASP A 213 15.05 16.48 -24.27
N ILE A 214 13.92 16.79 -24.91
CA ILE A 214 13.89 17.70 -26.07
C ILE A 214 12.83 18.77 -25.82
N GLY A 215 13.30 19.96 -25.43
CA GLY A 215 12.50 21.16 -25.17
C GLY A 215 13.31 22.17 -24.38
#